data_AF-A0A969BAT7-F1
#
_entry.id   AF-A0A969BAT7-F1
#
_cell.length_a   1.000
_cell.length_b   1.000
_cell.length_c   1.000
_cell.angle_alpha   90.00
_cell.angle_beta   90.00
_cell.angle_gamma   90.00
#
_symmetry.space_group_name_H-M   'P 1'
#
loop_
_entity.id
_entity.type
_entity.pdbx_description
1 polymer ?
#
loop_
_entity_poly.entity_id
_entity_poly.type
_entity_poly.pdbx_seq_one_letter_code
_entity_poly.pdbx_strand_id
1 'polypeptide(L)'
;MLLAKTISSDDLKNKSEIDISLFSLADWIGIARFMGYEPTWSYKMFCKFGDLKKYDLANTSRTTWSKIAQIFHQNQAWAEIQYIRWHSVNN
;
A
#
# COMPACT_ATOMS: atom_id res chain seq x y z
N MET A 1 40.02 -6.66 6.32
CA MET A 1 39.40 -8.00 6.29
C MET A 1 38.06 -7.90 7.01
N LEU A 2 36.98 -7.65 6.28
CA LEU A 2 35.63 -7.54 6.86
C LEU A 2 35.08 -8.95 7.02
N LEU A 3 34.85 -9.37 8.27
CA LEU A 3 34.19 -10.63 8.59
C LEU A 3 32.75 -10.56 8.09
N ALA A 4 32.48 -11.20 6.95
CA ALA A 4 31.12 -11.51 6.54
C ALA A 4 30.54 -12.45 7.61
N LYS A 5 29.75 -11.90 8.52
CA LYS A 5 29.04 -12.68 9.52
C LYS A 5 28.01 -13.53 8.77
N THR A 6 28.30 -14.82 8.63
CA THR A 6 27.40 -15.79 8.00
C THR A 6 26.12 -15.84 8.83
N ILE A 7 25.05 -15.26 8.30
CA ILE A 7 23.73 -15.28 8.93
C ILE A 7 23.32 -16.75 9.02
N SER A 8 23.07 -17.24 10.24
CA SER A 8 22.65 -18.62 10.45
C SER A 8 21.15 -18.76 10.14
N SER A 9 20.72 -19.96 9.74
CA SER A 9 19.31 -20.31 9.53
C SER A 9 18.44 -20.00 10.76
N ASP A 10 19.02 -20.10 11.97
CA ASP A 10 18.33 -19.82 13.22
C ASP A 10 18.18 -18.31 13.51
N ASP A 11 19.07 -17.46 12.99
CA ASP A 11 18.89 -16.01 13.00
C ASP A 11 17.70 -15.56 12.12
N LEU A 12 17.36 -16.36 11.09
CA LEU A 12 16.20 -16.12 10.23
C LEU A 12 14.88 -16.62 10.84
N LYS A 13 14.93 -17.60 11.75
CA LYS A 13 13.73 -18.10 12.46
C LYS A 13 13.17 -17.11 13.48
N ASN A 14 13.98 -16.15 13.91
CA ASN A 14 13.58 -15.07 14.83
C ASN A 14 13.16 -13.78 14.11
N LYS A 15 13.04 -13.79 12.78
CA LYS A 15 12.43 -12.66 12.05
C LYS A 15 10.94 -12.68 12.31
N SER A 16 10.56 -11.98 13.38
CA SER A 16 9.31 -11.24 13.55
C SER A 16 8.43 -11.32 12.31
N GLU A 17 7.28 -11.99 12.43
CA GLU A 17 6.21 -11.86 11.43
C GLU A 17 6.08 -10.37 11.09
N ILE A 18 6.32 -10.03 9.82
CA ILE A 18 6.24 -8.64 9.39
C ILE A 18 4.77 -8.25 9.56
N ASP A 19 4.51 -7.29 10.44
CA ASP A 19 3.16 -6.75 10.60
C ASP A 19 2.79 -5.95 9.35
N ILE A 20 2.12 -6.64 8.42
CA ILE A 20 1.67 -6.09 7.14
C ILE A 20 0.63 -4.97 7.30
N SER A 21 0.07 -4.78 8.50
CA SER A 21 -0.84 -3.65 8.77
C SER A 21 -0.14 -2.30 8.78
N LEU A 22 1.19 -2.30 8.97
CA LEU A 22 2.03 -1.11 8.95
C LEU A 22 2.36 -0.64 7.52
N PHE A 23 2.11 -1.46 6.50
CA PHE A 23 2.46 -1.13 5.13
C PHE A 23 1.58 -0.01 4.57
N SER A 24 2.23 1.04 4.09
CA SER A 24 1.61 2.13 3.36
C SER A 24 1.23 1.69 1.94
N LEU A 25 0.42 2.52 1.26
CA LEU A 25 0.12 2.29 -0.15
C LEU A 25 1.40 2.25 -1.01
N ALA A 26 2.42 3.03 -0.68
CA ALA A 26 3.70 3.03 -1.38
C ALA A 26 4.44 1.70 -1.22
N ASP A 27 4.40 1.10 -0.02
CA ASP A 27 5.00 -0.21 0.23
C ASP A 27 4.32 -1.30 -0.61
N TRP A 28 2.98 -1.30 -0.65
CA TRP A 28 2.22 -2.22 -1.49
C TRP A 28 2.49 -2.04 -2.98
N ILE A 29 2.71 -0.80 -3.46
CA ILE A 29 3.12 -0.53 -4.84
C ILE A 29 4.51 -1.14 -5.10
N GLY A 30 5.45 -0.98 -4.16
CA GLY A 30 6.78 -1.58 -4.24
C GLY A 30 6.72 -3.10 -4.33
N ILE A 31 5.90 -3.74 -3.49
CA ILE A 31 5.68 -5.19 -3.50
C ILE A 31 5.05 -5.63 -4.82
N ALA A 32 4.03 -4.93 -5.31
CA ALA A 32 3.38 -5.26 -6.59
C ALA A 32 4.39 -5.22 -7.74
N ARG A 33 5.23 -4.18 -7.80
CA ARG A 33 6.29 -4.08 -8.81
C ARG A 33 7.31 -5.20 -8.71
N PHE A 34 7.76 -5.51 -7.50
CA PHE A 34 8.73 -6.58 -7.26
C PHE A 34 8.19 -7.96 -7.68
N MET A 35 6.90 -8.21 -7.42
CA MET A 35 6.22 -9.48 -7.71
C MET A 35 5.67 -9.57 -9.13
N GLY A 36 5.72 -8.49 -9.93
CA GLY A 36 5.14 -8.43 -11.26
C GLY A 36 3.61 -8.37 -11.29
N TYR A 37 2.98 -7.86 -10.23
CA TYR A 37 1.54 -7.65 -10.16
C TYR A 37 1.11 -6.28 -10.71
N GLU A 38 -0.13 -6.24 -11.20
CA GLU A 38 -0.80 -5.02 -11.63
C GLU A 38 -0.85 -3.97 -10.51
N PRO A 39 -0.67 -2.67 -10.78
CA PRO A 39 -0.75 -1.62 -9.76
C PRO A 39 -2.05 -1.66 -8.96
N THR A 40 -3.19 -1.99 -9.58
CA THR A 40 -4.48 -2.12 -8.88
C THR A 40 -4.50 -3.19 -7.79
N TRP A 41 -3.63 -4.19 -7.87
CA TRP A 41 -3.45 -5.19 -6.82
C TRP A 41 -2.94 -4.55 -5.52
N SER A 42 -2.00 -3.61 -5.62
CA SER A 42 -1.45 -2.91 -4.45
C SER A 42 -2.51 -2.14 -3.68
N TYR A 43 -3.45 -1.50 -4.39
CA TYR A 43 -4.57 -0.79 -3.76
C TYR A 43 -5.52 -1.77 -3.02
N LYS A 44 -5.80 -2.93 -3.64
CA LYS A 44 -6.62 -3.97 -3.00
C LYS A 44 -5.98 -4.48 -1.71
N MET A 45 -4.66 -4.66 -1.70
CA MET A 45 -3.94 -5.12 -0.50
C MET A 45 -3.88 -4.05 0.58
N PHE A 46 -3.61 -2.79 0.20
CA PHE A 46 -3.68 -1.66 1.11
C PHE A 46 -5.05 -1.55 1.79
N CYS A 47 -6.15 -1.64 1.03
CA CYS A 47 -7.51 -1.58 1.59
C CYS A 47 -7.89 -2.79 2.44
N LYS A 48 -7.25 -3.96 2.21
CA LYS A 48 -7.56 -5.20 2.93
C LYS A 48 -6.77 -5.35 4.22
N PHE A 49 -5.50 -4.96 4.20
CA PHE A 49 -4.55 -5.23 5.28
C PHE A 49 -4.03 -3.97 5.96
N GLY A 50 -4.03 -2.82 5.29
CA GLY A 50 -3.54 -1.58 5.86
C GLY A 50 -4.45 -1.08 6.98
N ASP A 51 -3.85 -0.43 7.98
CA ASP A 51 -4.60 0.31 8.99
C ASP A 51 -5.11 1.63 8.40
N LEU A 52 -6.29 1.55 7.78
CA LEU A 52 -6.93 2.67 7.09
C LEU A 52 -7.27 3.83 8.03
N LYS A 53 -7.32 3.64 9.35
CA LYS A 53 -7.54 4.74 10.30
C LYS A 53 -6.31 5.64 10.47
N LYS A 54 -5.11 5.13 10.19
CA LYS A 54 -3.88 5.92 10.17
C LYS A 54 -3.80 6.85 8.97
N TYR A 55 -4.51 6.52 7.89
CA TYR A 55 -4.51 7.29 6.66
C TYR A 55 -5.81 8.08 6.58
N ASP A 56 -5.71 9.40 6.62
CA ASP A 56 -6.87 10.29 6.51
C ASP A 56 -7.38 10.38 5.06
N LEU A 57 -7.89 9.24 4.57
CA LEU A 57 -8.35 9.07 3.19
C LEU A 57 -9.63 9.87 2.91
N ALA A 58 -10.40 10.21 3.95
CA ALA A 58 -11.59 11.03 3.83
C ALA A 58 -11.27 12.49 3.52
N ASN A 59 -10.20 13.04 4.11
CA ASN A 59 -9.73 14.40 3.81
C ASN A 59 -8.81 14.46 2.57
N THR A 60 -8.63 13.34 1.87
CA THR A 60 -7.85 13.30 0.63
C THR A 60 -8.62 13.97 -0.51
N SER A 61 -8.03 15.04 -1.08
CA SER A 61 -8.66 15.81 -2.16
C SER A 61 -8.94 15.00 -3.43
N ARG A 62 -9.94 15.42 -4.23
CA ARG A 62 -10.21 14.87 -5.57
C ARG A 62 -8.97 14.86 -6.47
N THR A 63 -8.19 15.94 -6.44
CA THR A 63 -6.94 16.06 -7.23
C THR A 63 -5.91 15.02 -6.82
N THR A 64 -5.81 14.72 -5.53
CA THR A 64 -4.92 13.66 -5.02
C THR A 64 -5.39 12.29 -5.53
N TRP A 65 -6.69 12.01 -5.48
CA TRP A 65 -7.25 10.77 -6.04
C TRP A 65 -7.01 10.63 -7.55
N SER A 66 -7.08 11.72 -8.32
CA SER A 66 -6.70 11.72 -9.74
C SER A 66 -5.23 11.35 -9.95
N LYS A 67 -4.31 11.88 -9.13
CA LYS A 67 -2.88 11.52 -9.19
C LYS A 67 -2.65 10.06 -8.82
N ILE A 68 -3.36 9.56 -7.82
CA ILE A 68 -3.35 8.13 -7.47
C ILE A 68 -3.83 7.31 -8.67
N ALA A 69 -4.95 7.65 -9.30
CA ALA A 69 -5.44 6.93 -10.48
C ALA A 69 -4.39 6.85 -11.60
N GLN A 70 -3.65 7.94 -11.87
CA GLN A 70 -2.56 7.94 -12.85
C GLN A 70 -1.44 6.94 -12.51
N ILE A 71 -1.01 6.87 -11.25
CA ILE A 71 0.01 5.90 -10.79
C ILE A 71 -0.47 4.45 -11.00
N PHE A 72 -1.78 4.24 -10.91
CA PHE A 72 -2.41 2.93 -11.01
C PHE A 72 -2.91 2.59 -12.42
N HIS A 73 -2.57 3.42 -13.42
CA HIS A 73 -3.07 3.33 -14.79
C HIS A 73 -4.61 3.23 -14.87
N GLN A 74 -5.30 3.93 -13.97
CA GLN A 74 -6.76 4.02 -13.90
C GLN A 74 -7.27 5.32 -14.51
N ASN A 75 -8.55 5.31 -14.86
CA ASN A 75 -9.23 6.47 -15.41
C ASN A 75 -9.76 7.41 -14.31
N GLN A 76 -10.22 8.59 -14.73
CA GLN A 76 -10.78 9.60 -13.83
C GLN A 76 -12.05 9.10 -13.11
N ALA A 77 -12.84 8.23 -13.73
CA ALA A 77 -14.03 7.67 -13.09
C ALA A 77 -13.67 6.82 -11.87
N TRP A 78 -12.58 6.04 -11.94
CA TRP A 78 -12.07 5.28 -10.79
C TRP A 78 -11.67 6.20 -9.64
N ALA A 79 -11.00 7.33 -9.93
CA ALA A 79 -10.60 8.32 -8.93
C ALA A 79 -11.83 8.90 -8.21
N GLU A 80 -12.86 9.27 -8.97
CA GLU A 80 -14.10 9.84 -8.43
C GLU A 80 -14.84 8.83 -7.53
N ILE A 81 -14.89 7.55 -7.93
CA ILE A 81 -15.47 6.48 -7.11
C ILE A 81 -14.74 6.36 -5.77
N GLN A 82 -13.39 6.39 -5.76
CA GLN A 82 -12.65 6.30 -4.50
C GLN A 82 -12.86 7.55 -3.63
N TYR A 83 -12.84 8.74 -4.22
CA TYR A 83 -13.13 9.98 -3.51
C TYR A 83 -14.49 9.92 -2.81
N ILE A 84 -15.56 9.59 -3.55
CA ILE A 84 -16.91 9.48 -2.98
C ILE A 84 -16.94 8.42 -1.88
N ARG A 85 -16.36 7.23 -2.13
CA ARG A 85 -16.34 6.13 -1.18
C ARG A 85 -15.69 6.52 0.15
N TRP A 86 -14.55 7.20 0.12
CA TRP A 86 -13.84 7.57 1.36
C TRP A 86 -14.45 8.78 2.04
N HIS A 87 -15.03 9.70 1.28
CA HIS A 87 -15.68 10.90 1.82
C HIS A 87 -17.09 10.62 2.38
N SER A 88 -17.77 9.58 1.89
CA SER A 88 -19.08 9.15 2.40
C SER A 88 -19.02 8.27 3.65
N VAL A 89 -17.84 7.76 4.01
CA VAL A 89 -17.66 6.91 5.21
C VAL A 89 -17.55 7.78 6.49
N ASN A 90 -17.35 9.09 6.35
CA ASN A 90 -17.22 10.04 7.46
C ASN A 90 -18.38 11.06 7.57
N ASN A 91 -19.47 10.89 6.81
CA ASN A 91 -20.75 11.63 6.97
C ASN A 91 -21.83 10.66 7.44
#